data_AF-A0A836QEK1-F1
#
_entry.id   AF-A0A836QEK1-F1
#
_cell.length_a   1.000
_cell.length_b   1.000
_cell.length_c   1.000
_cell.angle_alpha   90.00
_cell.angle_beta   90.00
_cell.angle_gamma   90.00
#
_symmetry.space_group_name_H-M   'P 1'
#
loop_
_entity.id
_entity.type
_entity.pdbx_description
1 polymer ?
#
loop_
_entity_poly.entity_id
_entity_poly.type
_entity_poly.pdbx_seq_one_letter_code
_entity_poly.pdbx_strand_id
1 'polypeptide(L)'
;MGREAIENIESTIRQALAAGIMPGATLAIGGGANDSYLRAFGSAATHPHHRPMAASTLFDVASLTKVLATVLLVMKHAEQGRLDIDTPLGEILPSYYPPTNRL
;
A
#
# COMPACT_ATOMS: atom_id res chain seq x y z
N MET A 1 15.20 -16.07 -0.98
CA MET A 1 14.25 -16.64 -1.97
C MET A 1 15.05 -17.19 -3.13
N GLY A 2 14.68 -18.34 -3.72
CA GLY A 2 15.44 -18.92 -4.83
C GLY A 2 15.36 -18.07 -6.10
N ARG A 3 16.44 -18.01 -6.87
CA ARG A 3 16.55 -17.26 -8.13
C ARG A 3 15.46 -17.60 -9.14
N GLU A 4 15.16 -18.90 -9.28
CA GLU A 4 14.09 -19.41 -10.14
C GLU A 4 12.71 -18.83 -9.80
N ALA A 5 12.40 -18.65 -8.51
CA ALA A 5 11.12 -18.08 -8.09
C ALA A 5 11.00 -16.60 -8.48
N ILE A 6 12.10 -15.84 -8.41
CA ILE A 6 12.12 -14.44 -8.85
C ILE A 6 11.95 -14.37 -10.38
N GLU A 7 12.64 -15.21 -11.14
CA GLU A 7 12.52 -15.29 -12.60
C GLU A 7 11.09 -15.63 -13.04
N ASN A 8 10.40 -16.52 -12.32
CA ASN A 8 8.99 -16.84 -12.57
C ASN A 8 8.05 -15.64 -12.33
N ILE A 9 8.30 -14.84 -11.28
CA ILE A 9 7.52 -13.62 -11.02
C ILE A 9 7.79 -12.58 -12.11
N GLU A 10 9.06 -12.36 -12.49
CA GLU A 10 9.40 -11.46 -13.60
C GLU A 10 8.70 -11.86 -14.89
N SER A 11 8.69 -13.15 -15.21
CA SER A 11 8.01 -13.69 -16.40
C SER A 11 6.51 -13.35 -16.37
N THR A 12 5.85 -13.56 -15.23
CA THR A 12 4.43 -13.22 -15.04
C THR A 12 4.17 -11.72 -15.25
N ILE A 13 5.01 -10.86 -14.68
CA ILE A 13 4.91 -9.41 -14.87
C ILE A 13 5.05 -9.05 -16.35
N ARG A 14 6.06 -9.60 -17.04
CA ARG A 14 6.29 -9.33 -18.46
C ARG A 14 5.12 -9.79 -19.34
N GLN A 15 4.51 -10.94 -19.02
CA GLN A 15 3.31 -11.42 -19.71
C GLN A 15 2.12 -10.47 -19.52
N ALA A 16 1.89 -9.98 -18.30
CA ALA A 16 0.82 -9.02 -18.03
C ALA A 16 1.03 -7.68 -18.76
N LEU A 17 2.28 -7.21 -18.86
CA LEU A 17 2.65 -6.04 -19.66
C LEU A 17 2.38 -6.27 -21.15
N ALA A 18 2.82 -7.41 -21.70
CA ALA A 18 2.60 -7.76 -23.10
C ALA A 18 1.10 -7.90 -23.44
N ALA A 19 0.29 -8.38 -22.50
CA ALA A 19 -1.15 -8.47 -22.61
C ALA A 19 -1.89 -7.14 -22.40
N GLY A 20 -1.20 -6.05 -22.08
CA GLY A 20 -1.80 -4.73 -21.86
C GLY A 20 -2.63 -4.59 -20.60
N ILE A 21 -2.49 -5.51 -19.63
CA ILE A 21 -3.25 -5.50 -18.37
C ILE A 21 -2.85 -4.30 -17.49
N MET A 22 -1.58 -3.93 -17.53
CA MET A 22 -1.02 -2.76 -16.85
C MET A 22 0.10 -2.14 -17.68
N PRO A 23 0.36 -0.82 -17.56
CA PRO A 23 1.43 -0.17 -18.33
C PRO A 23 2.83 -0.41 -17.76
N GLY A 24 2.95 -0.70 -16.46
CA GLY A 24 4.22 -0.86 -15.76
C GLY A 24 4.03 -1.32 -14.32
N ALA A 25 5.11 -1.81 -13.70
CA ALA A 25 5.12 -2.23 -12.30
C ALA A 25 6.52 -2.11 -11.68
N THR A 26 6.58 -2.03 -10.36
CA THR A 26 7.81 -2.23 -9.57
C THR A 26 7.64 -3.42 -8.64
N LEU A 27 8.64 -4.32 -8.61
CA LEU A 27 8.69 -5.49 -7.75
C LEU A 27 9.74 -5.28 -6.67
N ALA A 28 9.30 -5.24 -5.41
CA ALA A 28 10.16 -5.26 -4.24
C ALA A 28 9.97 -6.61 -3.51
N ILE A 29 11.07 -7.31 -3.24
CA ILE A 29 11.08 -8.53 -2.43
C ILE A 29 12.12 -8.31 -1.33
N GLY A 30 11.67 -8.34 -0.08
CA GLY A 30 12.54 -8.26 1.09
C GLY A 30 12.65 -9.61 1.80
N GLY A 31 13.88 -10.00 2.13
CA GLY A 31 14.24 -11.00 3.14
C GLY A 31 15.11 -10.38 4.23
N GLY A 32 15.44 -11.14 5.28
CA GLY A 32 16.20 -10.64 6.43
C GLY A 32 17.48 -9.85 6.07
N ALA A 33 17.85 -8.93 6.97
CA ALA A 33 18.95 -7.94 7.01
C ALA A 33 19.55 -7.35 5.71
N ASN A 34 19.82 -8.09 4.63
CA ASN A 34 20.53 -7.60 3.44
C ASN A 34 20.00 -8.08 2.08
N ASP A 35 18.97 -8.94 2.02
CA ASP A 35 18.44 -9.44 0.75
C ASP A 35 17.21 -8.64 0.32
N SER A 36 17.44 -7.46 -0.27
CA SER A 36 16.38 -6.69 -0.96
C SER A 36 16.56 -6.77 -2.46
N TYR A 37 15.56 -7.31 -3.16
CA TYR A 37 15.46 -7.26 -4.62
C TYR A 37 14.45 -6.18 -5.00
N LEU A 38 14.86 -5.24 -5.87
CA LEU A 38 14.01 -4.19 -6.40
C LEU A 38 14.22 -4.06 -7.92
N ARG A 39 13.14 -4.19 -8.69
CA ARG A 39 13.14 -4.02 -10.15
C ARG A 39 11.91 -3.29 -10.64
N ALA A 40 12.07 -2.60 -11.76
CA ALA A 40 11.03 -1.85 -12.46
C ALA A 40 10.80 -2.45 -13.87
N PHE A 41 9.55 -2.44 -14.31
CA PHE A 41 9.12 -3.00 -15.59
C PHE A 41 8.13 -2.06 -16.27
N GLY A 42 8.22 -1.96 -17.59
CA GLY A 42 7.28 -1.16 -18.40
C GLY A 42 7.40 0.34 -18.15
N SER A 43 6.24 1.01 -18.12
CA SER A 43 6.13 2.47 -18.16
C SER A 43 5.30 3.00 -17.00
N ALA A 44 5.80 4.06 -16.36
CA ALA A 44 5.10 4.77 -15.30
C ALA A 44 3.99 5.70 -15.82
N ALA A 45 4.03 6.07 -17.10
CA ALA A 45 2.93 6.69 -17.82
C ALA A 45 3.00 6.36 -19.30
N THR A 46 1.84 6.20 -19.93
CA THR A 46 1.70 6.05 -21.38
C THR A 46 1.00 7.26 -22.01
N HIS A 47 0.34 8.09 -21.21
CA HIS A 47 -0.35 9.31 -21.62
C HIS A 47 -0.25 10.38 -20.50
N PRO A 48 -0.23 11.69 -20.82
CA PRO A 48 -0.08 12.30 -22.15
C PRO A 48 1.31 12.08 -22.76
N HIS A 49 2.32 11.83 -21.93
CA HIS A 49 3.68 11.53 -22.36
C HIS A 49 4.12 10.19 -21.80
N HIS A 50 4.78 9.41 -22.67
CA HIS A 50 5.40 8.17 -22.26
C HIS A 50 6.54 8.43 -21.26
N ARG A 51 6.52 7.74 -20.12
CA ARG A 51 7.56 7.82 -19.09
C ARG A 51 7.94 6.40 -18.66
N PRO A 52 9.23 6.02 -18.73
CA PRO A 52 9.67 4.69 -18.31
C PRO A 52 9.46 4.50 -16.80
N MET A 53 9.22 3.26 -16.39
CA MET A 53 9.17 2.91 -14.97
C MET A 53 10.58 2.94 -14.37
N ALA A 54 10.73 3.61 -13.23
CA ALA A 54 11.94 3.58 -12.41
C ALA A 54 11.66 2.88 -11.07
N ALA A 55 12.69 2.28 -10.47
CA ALA A 55 12.59 1.65 -9.14
C ALA A 55 12.15 2.64 -8.04
N SER A 56 12.42 3.94 -8.24
CA SER A 56 12.04 5.04 -7.35
C SER A 56 10.71 5.72 -7.72
N THR A 57 9.95 5.15 -8.66
CA THR A 57 8.65 5.73 -9.07
C THR A 57 7.69 5.75 -7.88
N LEU A 58 7.12 6.92 -7.59
CA LEU A 58 6.08 7.06 -6.58
C LEU A 58 4.72 6.67 -7.16
N PHE A 59 3.97 5.92 -6.38
CA PHE A 59 2.61 5.51 -6.68
C PHE A 59 1.66 6.07 -5.62
N ASP A 60 0.44 6.41 -6.03
CA ASP A 60 -0.66 6.47 -5.09
C ASP A 60 -0.97 5.04 -4.62
N VAL A 61 -0.91 4.82 -3.31
CA VAL A 61 -1.13 3.51 -2.70
C VAL A 61 -2.60 3.30 -2.29
N ALA A 62 -3.46 4.31 -2.48
CA ALA A 62 -4.90 4.27 -2.27
C ALA A 62 -5.29 3.61 -0.94
N SER A 63 -6.10 2.54 -0.98
CA SER A 63 -6.58 1.86 0.22
C SER A 63 -5.48 1.28 1.11
N LEU A 64 -4.26 1.09 0.61
CA LEU A 64 -3.13 0.68 1.44
C LEU A 64 -2.76 1.76 2.49
N THR A 65 -3.14 3.02 2.25
CA THR A 65 -3.04 4.11 3.24
C THR A 65 -3.71 3.77 4.57
N LYS A 66 -4.78 2.97 4.56
CA LYS A 66 -5.49 2.57 5.80
C LYS A 66 -4.56 1.82 6.74
N VAL A 67 -3.85 0.82 6.24
CA VAL A 67 -2.96 -0.02 7.06
C VAL A 67 -1.60 0.63 7.29
N LEU A 68 -1.08 1.38 6.31
CA LEU A 68 0.24 2.01 6.41
C LEU A 68 0.24 3.35 7.14
N ALA A 69 -0.91 4.00 7.28
CA ALA A 69 -1.01 5.29 7.97
C ALA A 69 -2.12 5.26 9.03
N THR A 70 -3.38 5.08 8.63
CA THR A 70 -4.52 5.27 9.55
C THR A 70 -4.44 4.36 10.78
N VAL A 71 -4.28 3.04 10.59
CA VAL A 71 -4.17 2.08 11.69
C VAL A 71 -2.96 2.39 12.57
N LEU A 72 -1.79 2.62 11.97
CA LEU A 72 -0.58 2.91 12.74
C LEU A 72 -0.72 4.17 13.60
N LEU A 73 -1.33 5.22 13.06
CA LEU A 73 -1.57 6.46 13.79
C LEU A 73 -2.59 6.29 14.92
N VAL A 74 -3.69 5.57 14.65
CA VAL A 74 -4.72 5.24 15.65
C VAL A 74 -4.10 4.43 16.80
N MET A 75 -3.38 3.36 16.48
CA MET A 75 -2.77 2.48 17.50
C MET A 75 -1.68 3.20 18.28
N LYS A 76 -0.89 4.08 17.63
CA LYS A 76 0.10 4.93 18.33
C LYS A 76 -0.58 5.86 19.34
N HIS A 77 -1.74 6.42 19.00
CA HIS A 77 -2.49 7.24 19.95
C HIS A 77 -3.15 6.41 21.05
N ALA A 78 -3.56 5.18 20.75
CA ALA A 78 -4.04 4.24 21.76
C ALA A 78 -2.95 3.88 22.78
N GLU A 79 -1.74 3.54 22.30
CA GLU A 79 -0.57 3.28 23.15
C GLU A 79 -0.21 4.49 24.04
N GLN A 80 -0.38 5.70 23.53
CA GLN A 80 -0.15 6.95 24.27
C GLN A 80 -1.28 7.31 25.24
N GLY A 81 -2.34 6.51 25.35
CA GLY A 81 -3.52 6.81 26.19
C GLY A 81 -4.32 8.03 25.72
N ARG A 82 -4.12 8.47 24.46
CA ARG A 82 -4.82 9.64 23.88
C ARG A 82 -6.15 9.28 23.23
N LEU A 83 -6.35 8.01 22.96
CA LEU A 83 -7.55 7.41 22.38
C LEU A 83 -7.69 6.02 23.01
N ASP A 84 -8.91 5.55 23.19
CA ASP A 84 -9.18 4.13 23.46
C ASP A 84 -10.02 3.58 22.30
N ILE A 85 -9.57 2.47 21.72
CA ILE A 85 -10.19 1.86 20.54
C ILE A 85 -11.55 1.21 20.86
N ASP A 86 -11.81 0.96 22.14
CA ASP A 86 -13.10 0.44 22.62
C ASP A 86 -14.08 1.57 22.98
N THR A 87 -13.64 2.84 22.95
CA THR A 87 -14.53 3.99 23.18
C THR A 87 -15.57 4.09 22.07
N PRO A 88 -16.87 4.16 22.40
CA PRO A 88 -17.91 4.36 21.40
C PRO A 88 -17.70 5.64 20.59
N LEU A 89 -17.82 5.56 19.26
CA LEU A 89 -17.56 6.71 18.38
C LEU A 89 -18.43 7.93 18.70
N GLY A 90 -19.66 7.73 19.19
CA GLY A 90 -20.56 8.82 19.60
C GLY A 90 -20.04 9.62 20.80
N GLU A 91 -19.18 9.05 21.64
CA GLU A 91 -18.53 9.77 22.73
C GLU A 91 -17.39 10.67 22.21
N ILE A 92 -16.72 10.24 21.14
CA ILE A 92 -15.62 10.97 20.50
C ILE A 92 -16.15 12.07 19.55
N LEU A 93 -17.23 11.78 18.82
CA LEU A 93 -17.83 12.66 17.81
C LEU A 93 -19.33 12.93 18.10
N PRO A 94 -19.65 13.64 19.20
CA PRO A 94 -21.03 13.80 19.68
C PRO A 94 -21.92 14.64 18.76
N SER A 95 -21.36 15.48 17.89
CA SER A 95 -22.16 16.24 16.92
C SER A 95 -22.58 15.43 15.69
N TYR A 96 -21.93 14.28 15.46
CA TYR A 96 -22.19 13.42 14.30
C TYR A 96 -23.17 12.29 14.63
N TYR A 97 -23.32 11.97 15.92
CA TYR A 97 -24.29 11.02 16.44
C TYR A 97 -25.14 11.72 17.49
N PRO A 98 -26.44 11.99 17.24
CA PRO A 98 -27.32 12.45 18.30
C PRO A 98 -27.29 11.43 19.45
N PRO A 99 -27.45 11.87 20.71
CA PRO A 99 -27.32 10.99 21.86
C PRO A 99 -28.20 9.75 21.66
N THR A 100 -27.54 8.61 21.47
CA THR A 100 -28.20 7.31 21.34
C THR A 100 -28.88 7.04 22.68
N ASN A 101 -30.20 6.83 22.67
CA ASN A 101 -30.91 6.31 23.84
C ASN A 101 -30.15 5.08 24.34
N ARG A 102 -29.54 5.20 25.53
CA ARG A 102 -28.99 4.07 26.27
C ARG A 102 -30.16 3.15 26.58
N LEU A 103 -30.18 1.97 25.95
CA LEU A 103 -30.99 0.83 26.41
C LEU A 103 -30.38 0.29 27.71
#